data_AF-R7M2N0-F1
#
_entry.id   AF-R7M2N0-F1
#
_cell.length_a   1.000
_cell.length_b   1.000
_cell.length_c   1.000
_cell.angle_alpha   90.00
_cell.angle_beta   90.00
_cell.angle_gamma   90.00
#
_symmetry.space_group_name_H-M   'P 1'
#
loop_
_entity.id
_entity.type
_entity.pdbx_description
1 polymer ?
#
loop_
_entity_poly.entity_id
_entity_poly.type
_entity_poly.pdbx_seq_one_letter_code
_entity_poly.pdbx_strand_id
1 'polypeptide(L)'
;MTLKIPKRIARTLISSLKGGVVPRIGLPYITVGRKNEIDALLHDVDVIADGGASFRFIVGRYGSGKSFLLQTLRNYVMEKDFVVVDADLSPERRLQGTKGQGLAT
;
A
#
# COMPACT_ATOMS: atom_id res chain seq x y z
N MET A 1 -19.02 19.01 -8.39
CA MET A 1 -18.29 19.72 -7.31
C MET A 1 -16.81 19.63 -7.61
N THR A 2 -16.08 20.74 -7.65
CA THR A 2 -14.63 20.74 -7.91
C THR A 2 -13.89 20.29 -6.65
N LEU A 3 -13.14 19.19 -6.74
CA LEU A 3 -12.28 18.70 -5.65
C LEU A 3 -11.19 19.73 -5.36
N LYS A 4 -11.30 20.44 -4.23
CA LYS A 4 -10.30 21.42 -3.79
C LYS A 4 -9.23 20.72 -2.95
N ILE A 5 -8.06 20.50 -3.53
CA ILE A 5 -6.93 19.87 -2.83
C ILE A 5 -6.30 20.89 -1.85
N PRO A 6 -6.18 20.58 -0.54
CA PRO A 6 -5.47 21.46 0.39
C PRO A 6 -4.03 21.73 -0.05
N LYS A 7 -3.58 23.00 0.00
CA LYS A 7 -2.23 23.40 -0.46
C LYS A 7 -1.09 22.56 0.15
N ARG A 8 -1.22 22.18 1.42
CA ARG A 8 -0.26 21.31 2.11
C ARG A 8 -0.16 19.94 1.44
N ILE A 9 -1.29 19.31 1.14
CA ILE A 9 -1.36 18.01 0.48
C ILE A 9 -0.79 18.12 -0.94
N ALA A 10 -1.19 19.15 -1.70
CA ALA A 10 -0.68 19.38 -3.04
C ALA A 10 0.86 19.52 -3.07
N ARG A 11 1.46 20.25 -2.11
CA ARG A 11 2.92 20.36 -1.97
C ARG A 11 3.58 19.01 -1.70
N THR A 12 3.04 18.20 -0.79
CA THR A 12 3.57 16.86 -0.50
C THR A 12 3.49 15.95 -1.73
N LEU A 13 2.35 15.93 -2.43
CA LEU A 13 2.17 15.17 -3.66
C LEU A 13 3.23 15.54 -4.71
N ILE A 14 3.39 16.84 -5.00
CA ILE A 14 4.35 17.32 -5.99
C ILE A 14 5.79 16.94 -5.58
N SER A 15 6.14 17.09 -4.30
CA SER A 15 7.49 16.76 -3.81
C SER A 15 7.82 15.27 -3.93
N SER A 16 6.89 14.40 -3.54
CA SER A 16 7.07 12.94 -3.64
C SER A 16 7.19 12.48 -5.09
N LEU A 17 6.32 12.98 -5.97
CA LEU A 17 6.35 12.63 -7.40
C LEU A 17 7.65 13.09 -8.07
N LYS A 18 8.14 14.29 -7.75
CA LYS A 18 9.45 14.77 -8.23
C LYS A 18 10.61 13.87 -7.78
N GLY A 19 10.52 13.31 -6.58
CA GLY A 19 11.53 12.40 -6.03
C GLY A 19 11.38 10.94 -6.50
N GLY A 20 10.38 10.62 -7.34
CA GLY A 20 10.13 9.25 -7.77
C GLY A 20 9.61 8.32 -6.66
N VAL A 21 9.07 8.88 -5.57
CA VAL A 21 8.56 8.12 -4.42
C VAL A 21 7.04 8.24 -4.30
N VAL A 22 6.41 7.21 -3.73
CA VAL A 22 4.97 7.20 -3.49
C VAL A 22 4.64 8.13 -2.31
N PRO A 23 3.72 9.11 -2.45
CA PRO A 23 3.31 9.97 -1.35
C PRO A 23 2.61 9.18 -0.24
N ARG A 24 2.86 9.50 1.03
CA ARG A 24 2.18 8.86 2.17
C ARG A 24 0.78 9.44 2.45
N ILE A 25 0.50 10.66 1.97
CA ILE A 25 -0.81 11.32 2.13
C ILE A 25 -1.31 11.87 0.79
N GLY A 26 -2.62 12.04 0.67
CA GLY A 26 -3.24 12.64 -0.52
C GLY A 26 -3.32 11.71 -1.73
N LEU A 27 -2.98 10.44 -1.58
CA LEU A 27 -3.13 9.42 -2.62
C LEU A 27 -4.52 9.39 -3.28
N PRO A 28 -5.65 9.52 -2.54
CA PRO A 28 -6.98 9.52 -3.16
C PRO A 28 -7.18 10.61 -4.24
N TYR A 29 -6.40 11.70 -4.22
CA TYR A 29 -6.47 12.74 -5.24
C TYR A 29 -5.78 12.37 -6.57
N ILE A 30 -4.93 11.35 -6.57
CA ILE A 30 -4.12 10.96 -7.74
C ILE A 30 -4.26 9.48 -8.12
N THR A 31 -5.05 8.70 -7.38
CA THR A 31 -5.37 7.32 -7.72
C THR A 31 -6.37 7.28 -8.87
N VAL A 32 -5.95 6.77 -10.03
CA VAL A 32 -6.78 6.69 -11.24
C VAL A 32 -6.77 5.28 -11.81
N GLY A 33 -7.93 4.79 -12.27
CA GLY A 33 -8.02 3.55 -13.06
C GLY A 33 -7.72 2.26 -12.30
N ARG A 34 -7.90 2.24 -10.97
CA ARG A 34 -7.59 1.10 -10.09
C ARG A 34 -8.80 0.55 -9.32
N LYS A 35 -10.01 0.91 -9.73
CA LYS A 35 -11.22 0.64 -8.97
C LYS A 35 -11.37 -0.86 -8.67
N ASN A 36 -11.24 -1.70 -9.70
CA ASN A 36 -11.44 -3.13 -9.58
C ASN A 36 -10.39 -3.78 -8.65
N GLU A 37 -9.11 -3.38 -8.73
CA GLU A 37 -8.09 -3.92 -7.84
C GLU A 37 -8.30 -3.48 -6.39
N ILE A 38 -8.71 -2.22 -6.16
CA ILE A 38 -9.01 -1.71 -4.82
C ILE A 38 -10.22 -2.43 -4.23
N ASP A 39 -11.32 -2.55 -4.99
CA ASP A 39 -12.54 -3.21 -4.54
C ASP A 39 -12.26 -4.68 -4.15
N ALA A 40 -11.46 -5.39 -4.95
CA ALA A 40 -11.06 -6.77 -4.64
C ALA A 40 -10.19 -6.88 -3.38
N LEU A 41 -9.31 -5.90 -3.12
CA LEU A 41 -8.49 -5.85 -1.92
C LEU A 41 -9.29 -5.45 -0.68
N LEU A 42 -10.28 -4.56 -0.82
CA LEU A 42 -11.16 -4.15 0.29
C LEU A 42 -12.10 -5.28 0.70
N HIS A 43 -12.55 -6.10 -0.23
CA HIS A 43 -13.31 -7.31 0.09
C HIS A 43 -12.54 -8.24 1.04
N ASP A 44 -11.23 -8.43 0.83
CA ASP A 44 -10.41 -9.22 1.75
C ASP A 44 -10.31 -8.59 3.14
N VAL A 45 -10.30 -7.26 3.22
CA VAL A 45 -10.26 -6.54 4.49
C VAL A 45 -11.55 -6.77 5.27
N ASP A 46 -12.69 -6.82 4.58
CA ASP A 46 -13.97 -7.15 5.22
C ASP A 46 -13.97 -8.60 5.76
N VAL A 47 -13.40 -9.57 5.02
CA VAL A 47 -13.20 -10.94 5.53
C VAL A 47 -12.30 -10.98 6.77
N ILE A 48 -11.25 -10.16 6.83
CA ILE A 48 -10.37 -10.06 8.00
C ILE A 48 -11.10 -9.43 9.19
N ALA A 49 -11.97 -8.43 8.94
CA ALA A 49 -12.78 -7.79 9.97
C ALA A 49 -13.70 -8.80 10.69
N ASP A 50 -14.20 -9.80 9.94
CA ASP A 50 -15.05 -10.88 10.46
C ASP A 50 -14.26 -12.00 11.18
N GLY A 51 -12.96 -11.82 11.40
CA GLY A 51 -12.08 -12.78 12.09
C GLY A 51 -11.38 -13.78 11.16
N GLY A 52 -11.48 -13.58 9.84
CA GLY A 52 -10.78 -14.38 8.84
C GLY A 52 -9.32 -13.96 8.61
N ALA A 53 -8.70 -14.58 7.62
CA ALA A 53 -7.36 -14.22 7.13
C ALA A 53 -7.32 -14.29 5.60
N SER A 54 -6.54 -13.38 4.98
CA SER A 54 -6.28 -13.39 3.54
C SER A 54 -4.78 -13.22 3.27
N PHE A 55 -4.33 -13.76 2.14
CA PHE A 55 -2.97 -13.59 1.65
C PHE A 55 -2.98 -13.43 0.12
N ARG A 56 -2.30 -12.40 -0.40
CA ARG A 56 -2.24 -12.10 -1.84
C ARG A 56 -0.83 -11.84 -2.33
N PHE A 57 -0.56 -12.31 -3.55
CA PHE A 57 0.59 -11.88 -4.34
C PHE A 57 0.15 -10.83 -5.38
N ILE A 58 0.81 -9.67 -5.38
CA ILE A 58 0.60 -8.63 -6.38
C ILE A 58 1.79 -8.63 -7.35
N VAL A 59 1.58 -9.15 -8.56
CA VAL A 59 2.64 -9.31 -9.57
C VAL A 59 2.45 -8.29 -10.70
N GLY A 60 3.55 -7.74 -11.20
CA GLY A 60 3.52 -6.77 -12.29
C GLY A 60 4.90 -6.21 -12.62
N ARG A 61 5.04 -5.57 -13.78
CA ARG A 61 6.31 -4.99 -14.26
C ARG A 61 6.85 -3.92 -13.31
N TYR A 62 8.15 -3.64 -13.38
CA TYR A 62 8.72 -2.48 -12.69
C TYR A 62 8.01 -1.19 -13.13
N GLY A 63 7.74 -0.28 -12.19
CA GLY A 63 6.98 0.94 -12.46
C GLY A 63 5.47 0.75 -12.65
N SER A 64 4.92 -0.48 -12.60
CA SER A 64 3.47 -0.71 -12.80
C SER A 64 2.57 -0.24 -11.64
N GLY A 65 3.09 0.53 -10.69
CA GLY A 65 2.31 1.07 -9.57
C GLY A 65 1.98 0.10 -8.44
N LYS A 66 2.73 -1.00 -8.26
CA LYS A 66 2.48 -1.97 -7.17
C LYS A 66 2.61 -1.33 -5.78
N SER A 67 3.72 -0.62 -5.53
CA SER A 67 3.92 0.10 -4.26
C SER A 67 2.88 1.20 -4.05
N PHE A 68 2.44 1.84 -5.13
CA PHE A 68 1.35 2.81 -5.10
C PHE A 68 0.02 2.16 -4.68
N LEU A 69 -0.31 0.99 -5.25
CA LEU A 69 -1.52 0.23 -4.91
C LEU A 69 -1.49 -0.22 -3.43
N LEU A 70 -0.37 -0.78 -2.96
CA LEU A 70 -0.20 -1.18 -1.57
C LEU A 70 -0.36 0.00 -0.60
N GLN A 71 0.25 1.15 -0.91
CA GLN A 71 0.11 2.35 -0.08
C GLN A 71 -1.32 2.92 -0.13
N THR A 72 -2.00 2.81 -1.27
CA THR A 72 -3.41 3.20 -1.40
C THR A 72 -4.29 2.34 -0.49
N LEU A 73 -4.11 1.01 -0.54
CA LEU A 73 -4.84 0.09 0.33
C LEU A 73 -4.56 0.38 1.80
N ARG A 74 -3.27 0.58 2.17
CA ARG A 74 -2.89 0.97 3.54
C ARG A 74 -3.70 2.15 4.04
N ASN A 75 -3.86 3.21 3.24
CA ASN A 75 -4.62 4.39 3.66
C ASN A 75 -6.09 4.05 3.93
N TYR A 76 -6.75 3.31 3.03
CA TYR A 76 -8.15 2.89 3.25
C TYR A 76 -8.31 2.01 4.49
N VAL A 77 -7.36 1.11 4.73
CA VAL A 77 -7.43 0.15 5.83
C VAL A 77 -7.15 0.82 7.17
N MET A 78 -6.23 1.79 7.20
CA MET A 78 -6.01 2.65 8.38
C MET A 78 -7.23 3.52 8.70
N GLU A 79 -8.03 3.93 7.72
CA GLU A 79 -9.32 4.62 7.94
C GLU A 79 -10.41 3.69 8.52
N LYS A 80 -10.22 2.37 8.42
CA LYS A 80 -11.09 1.34 9.02
C LYS A 80 -10.59 0.84 10.39
N ASP A 81 -9.72 1.60 11.06
CA ASP A 81 -9.15 1.29 12.38
C ASP A 81 -8.28 0.02 12.46
N PHE A 82 -7.76 -0.45 11.33
CA PHE A 82 -6.80 -1.55 11.32
C PHE A 82 -5.38 -1.07 11.67
N VAL A 83 -4.65 -1.92 12.39
CA VAL A 83 -3.19 -1.78 12.56
C VAL A 83 -2.50 -2.35 11.31
N VAL A 84 -1.68 -1.54 10.65
CA VAL A 84 -0.99 -1.93 9.40
C VAL A 84 0.53 -1.84 9.54
N VAL A 85 1.21 -2.94 9.20
CA VAL A 85 2.67 -3.02 9.09
C VAL A 85 3.08 -3.06 7.62
N ASP A 86 4.14 -2.33 7.28
CA ASP A 86 4.76 -2.30 5.94
C ASP A 86 6.24 -2.68 6.13
N ALA A 87 6.74 -3.64 5.36
CA ALA A 87 8.08 -4.18 5.50
C ALA A 87 8.65 -4.55 4.13
N ASP A 88 9.90 -4.14 3.89
CA ASP A 88 10.64 -4.54 2.70
C ASP A 88 11.16 -5.97 2.87
N LEU A 89 10.72 -6.86 1.99
CA LEU A 89 11.35 -8.16 1.78
C LEU A 89 12.31 -8.07 0.60
N SER A 90 13.57 -8.33 0.87
CA SER A 90 14.61 -8.43 -0.15
C SER A 90 15.61 -9.53 0.20
N PRO A 91 16.47 -9.97 -0.73
CA PRO A 91 17.49 -10.97 -0.42
C PRO A 91 18.38 -10.59 0.78
N GLU A 92 18.60 -9.29 1.00
CA GLU A 92 19.32 -8.71 2.13
C GLU A 92 18.44 -8.43 3.37
N ARG A 93 17.11 -8.43 3.23
CA ARG A 93 16.13 -8.27 4.32
C ARG A 93 15.12 -9.42 4.28
N ARG A 94 15.55 -10.58 4.75
CA ARG A 94 14.74 -11.81 4.75
C ARG A 94 13.88 -11.91 6.00
N LEU A 95 12.69 -12.49 5.86
CA LEU A 95 11.96 -13.02 7.00
C LEU A 95 12.70 -14.27 7.49
N GLN A 96 13.14 -14.25 8.75
CA GLN A 96 13.85 -15.33 9.39
C GLN A 96 13.21 -15.68 10.72
N GLY A 97 13.28 -16.95 11.11
CA GLY A 97 12.85 -17.40 12.42
C GLY A 97 13.83 -17.00 13.52
N THR A 98 13.37 -16.93 14.76
CA THR A 98 14.17 -16.53 15.93
C THR A 98 15.32 -17.49 16.26
N LYS A 99 15.36 -18.68 15.63
CA LYS A 99 16.42 -19.69 15.79
C LYS A 99 17.25 -19.85 14.50
N GLY A 100 17.34 -18.80 13.69
CA GLY A 100 18.13 -18.83 12.45
C GLY A 100 17.49 -19.62 11.30
N GLN A 101 16.21 -19.95 11.39
CA GLN A 101 15.50 -20.57 10.27
C GLN A 101 15.37 -19.57 9.11
N GLY A 102 15.63 -20.03 7.88
CA GLY A 102 15.57 -19.17 6.70
C GLY A 102 16.82 -18.31 6.45
N LEU A 103 17.89 -18.50 7.25
CA LEU A 103 19.23 -18.10 6.86
C LEU A 103 19.62 -18.84 5.58
N ALA A 104 20.16 -18.11 4.60
CA ALA A 104 20.77 -18.75 3.44
C ALA A 104 22.05 -19.44 3.91
N THR A 105 22.07 -20.77 3.86
CA THR A 105 23.31 -21.57 3.81
C THR A 105 24.07 -21.29 2.52
#